data_AF-A0A8W8NUX4-F1
#
_entry.id   AF-A0A8W8NUX4-F1
#
_cell.length_a   1.000
_cell.length_b   1.000
_cell.length_c   1.000
_cell.angle_alpha   90.00
_cell.angle_beta   90.00
_cell.angle_gamma   90.00
#
_symmetry.space_group_name_H-M   'P 1'
#
loop_
_entity.id
_entity.type
_entity.pdbx_description
1 polymer ?
#
loop_
_entity_poly.entity_id
_entity_poly.type
_entity_poly.pdbx_seq_one_letter_code
_entity_poly.pdbx_strand_id
1 'polypeptide(L)'
;LQSVKHGKPFPEWQQRFMQFMFEVNDKSGDNEIDIDEYTTVWNKSYGIPVEECREAFHKISDGKNITREVFEMLWIEYFVSNERAARGNYLFGIPDFI
;
A
#
# COMPACT_ATOMS: atom_id res chain seq x y z
N LEU A 1 -2.33 -13.80 11.16
CA LEU A 1 -1.00 -13.22 10.87
C LEU A 1 0.13 -14.24 10.96
N GLN A 2 0.23 -15.05 12.02
CA GLN A 2 1.28 -16.09 12.10
C GLN A 2 1.25 -17.06 10.91
N SER A 3 0.09 -17.53 10.46
CA SER A 3 0.00 -18.37 9.24
C SER A 3 0.55 -17.67 7.98
N VAL A 4 0.33 -16.36 7.86
CA VAL A 4 0.80 -15.54 6.73
C VAL A 4 2.32 -15.37 6.77
N LYS A 5 2.92 -15.21 7.96
CA LYS A 5 4.38 -15.29 8.16
C LYS A 5 4.99 -16.58 7.61
N HIS A 6 4.21 -17.67 7.57
CA HIS A 6 4.64 -18.97 7.06
C HIS A 6 4.13 -19.25 5.63
N GLY A 7 3.82 -18.21 4.85
CA GLY A 7 3.49 -18.32 3.42
C GLY A 7 2.06 -18.77 3.11
N LYS A 8 1.15 -18.75 4.09
CA LYS A 8 -0.29 -18.91 3.81
C LYS A 8 -0.90 -17.58 3.39
N PRO A 9 -1.93 -17.58 2.52
CA PRO A 9 -2.63 -16.35 2.19
C PRO A 9 -3.36 -15.79 3.42
N PHE A 10 -3.69 -14.50 3.37
CA PHE A 10 -4.60 -13.88 4.34
C PHE A 10 -5.98 -14.58 4.32
N PRO A 11 -6.80 -14.45 5.38
CA PRO A 11 -8.20 -14.86 5.31
C PRO A 11 -8.91 -14.22 4.11
N GLU A 12 -9.90 -14.92 3.55
CA GLU A 12 -10.56 -14.51 2.30
C GLU A 12 -11.08 -13.06 2.33
N TRP A 13 -11.68 -12.64 3.44
CA TRP A 13 -12.19 -11.27 3.60
C TRP A 13 -11.07 -10.22 3.45
N GLN A 14 -9.86 -10.50 3.94
CA GLN A 14 -8.74 -9.57 3.88
C GLN A 14 -8.09 -9.58 2.48
N GLN A 15 -8.10 -10.72 1.79
CA GLN A 15 -7.71 -10.77 0.37
C GLN A 15 -8.65 -9.92 -0.50
N ARG A 16 -9.98 -10.07 -0.29
CA ARG A 16 -10.98 -9.24 -0.97
C ARG A 16 -10.83 -7.76 -0.63
N PHE A 17 -10.53 -7.43 0.63
CA PHE A 17 -10.30 -6.05 1.06
C PHE A 17 -9.02 -5.46 0.44
N MET A 18 -7.94 -6.23 0.34
CA MET A 18 -6.71 -5.83 -0.35
C MET A 18 -6.97 -5.54 -1.84
N GLN A 19 -7.68 -6.43 -2.52
CA GLN A 19 -8.07 -6.24 -3.93
C GLN A 19 -8.92 -4.98 -4.12
N PHE A 20 -9.93 -4.80 -3.26
CA PHE A 20 -10.77 -3.61 -3.25
C PHE A 20 -9.94 -2.33 -3.06
N MET A 21 -8.98 -2.33 -2.13
CA MET A 21 -8.13 -1.16 -1.89
C MET A 21 -7.23 -0.84 -3.09
N PHE A 22 -6.73 -1.85 -3.80
CA PHE A 22 -6.00 -1.64 -5.04
C PHE A 22 -6.90 -0.98 -6.10
N GLU A 23 -8.08 -1.54 -6.35
CA GLU A 23 -9.04 -1.04 -7.35
C GLU A 23 -9.60 0.36 -7.01
N VAL A 24 -9.65 0.72 -5.73
CA VAL A 24 -10.00 2.09 -5.33
C VAL A 24 -8.92 3.09 -5.74
N ASN A 25 -7.65 2.69 -5.73
CA ASN A 25 -6.52 3.54 -6.13
C ASN A 25 -6.35 3.57 -7.65
N ASP A 26 -6.37 2.44 -8.33
CA ASP A 26 -6.26 2.31 -9.80
C ASP A 26 -7.54 2.87 -10.47
N LYS A 27 -7.57 4.18 -10.68
CA LYS A 27 -8.70 4.90 -11.29
C LYS A 27 -8.67 4.81 -12.80
N SER A 28 -7.48 4.69 -13.38
CA SER A 28 -7.26 4.57 -14.80
C SER A 28 -7.69 3.19 -15.34
N GLY A 29 -7.62 2.15 -14.51
CA GLY A 29 -7.92 0.76 -14.85
C GLY A 29 -6.79 0.07 -15.62
N ASP A 30 -5.55 0.57 -15.51
CA ASP A 30 -4.39 0.03 -16.24
C ASP A 30 -3.65 -1.09 -15.48
N ASN A 31 -4.17 -1.48 -14.30
CA ASN A 31 -3.59 -2.44 -13.37
C ASN A 31 -2.29 -1.98 -12.69
N GLU A 32 -2.03 -0.69 -12.69
CA GLU A 32 -0.98 -0.07 -11.89
C GLU A 32 -1.57 1.09 -11.06
N ILE A 33 -0.84 1.51 -10.03
CA ILE A 33 -1.16 2.73 -9.29
C ILE A 33 -0.01 3.70 -9.53
N ASP A 34 -0.33 4.84 -10.15
CA ASP A 34 0.62 5.94 -10.31
C ASP A 34 0.63 6.89 -9.09
N ILE A 35 1.55 7.86 -9.13
CA ILE A 35 1.73 8.81 -8.02
C ILE A 35 0.51 9.72 -7.81
N ASP A 36 -0.18 10.11 -8.88
CA ASP A 36 -1.32 11.03 -8.81
C ASP A 36 -2.58 10.30 -8.34
N GLU A 37 -2.77 9.05 -8.75
CA GLU A 37 -3.81 8.15 -8.25
C GLU A 37 -3.67 7.90 -6.74
N TYR A 38 -2.48 7.48 -6.29
CA TYR A 38 -2.19 7.29 -4.86
C TYR A 38 -2.45 8.59 -4.10
N THR A 39 -1.83 9.69 -4.53
CA THR A 39 -1.96 10.99 -3.86
C THR A 39 -3.41 11.47 -3.79
N THR A 40 -4.19 11.25 -4.85
CA THR A 40 -5.60 11.62 -4.89
C THR A 40 -6.40 10.86 -3.84
N VAL A 41 -6.24 9.54 -3.74
CA VAL A 41 -6.99 8.73 -2.76
C VAL A 41 -6.64 9.14 -1.34
N TRP A 42 -5.36 9.25 -1.00
CA TRP A 42 -4.93 9.54 0.37
C TRP A 42 -5.22 10.97 0.79
N ASN A 43 -5.02 11.96 -0.10
CA ASN A 43 -5.33 13.34 0.20
C ASN A 43 -6.84 13.58 0.30
N LYS A 44 -7.64 13.11 -0.67
CA LYS A 44 -9.07 13.41 -0.71
C LYS A 44 -9.89 12.61 0.31
N SER A 45 -9.48 11.39 0.61
CA SER A 45 -10.27 10.50 1.48
C SER A 45 -9.84 10.55 2.93
N TYR A 46 -8.55 10.81 3.20
CA TYR A 46 -7.98 10.75 4.56
C TYR A 46 -7.32 12.06 5.01
N GLY A 47 -7.26 13.08 4.14
CA GLY A 47 -6.74 14.40 4.50
C GLY A 47 -5.22 14.46 4.66
N ILE A 48 -4.49 13.45 4.18
CA ILE A 48 -3.02 13.43 4.25
C ILE A 48 -2.45 14.52 3.32
N PRO A 49 -1.49 15.34 3.76
CA PRO A 49 -0.88 16.36 2.91
C PRO A 49 -0.26 15.75 1.64
N VAL A 50 -0.43 16.44 0.51
CA VAL A 50 0.05 15.98 -0.81
C VAL A 50 1.54 15.63 -0.79
N GLU A 51 2.36 16.43 -0.12
CA GLU A 51 3.80 16.18 -0.02
C GLU A 51 4.13 14.91 0.75
N GLU A 52 3.39 14.62 1.82
CA GLU A 52 3.54 13.38 2.59
C GLU A 52 3.06 12.16 1.79
N CYS A 53 1.99 12.30 1.00
CA CYS A 53 1.56 11.25 0.07
C CYS A 53 2.65 10.94 -0.96
N ARG A 54 3.26 11.98 -1.56
CA ARG A 54 4.35 11.83 -2.54
C ARG A 54 5.58 11.19 -1.91
N GLU A 55 5.95 11.59 -0.69
CA GLU A 55 7.05 10.98 0.04
C GLU A 55 6.79 9.50 0.32
N ALA A 56 5.60 9.16 0.83
CA ALA A 56 5.21 7.77 1.07
C ALA A 56 5.23 6.94 -0.23
N PHE A 57 4.67 7.49 -1.32
CA PHE A 57 4.68 6.85 -2.64
C PHE A 57 6.11 6.54 -3.09
N HIS A 58 7.03 7.51 -3.00
CA HIS A 58 8.43 7.30 -3.38
C HIS A 58 9.11 6.18 -2.57
N LYS A 59 8.73 5.97 -1.30
CA LYS A 59 9.25 4.86 -0.49
C LYS A 59 8.70 3.51 -0.95
N ILE A 60 7.44 3.43 -1.31
CA ILE A 60 6.78 2.16 -1.66
C ILE A 60 6.92 1.78 -3.13
N SER A 61 7.17 2.74 -4.03
CA SER A 61 7.08 2.51 -5.48
C SER A 61 8.42 2.18 -6.14
N ASP A 62 9.55 2.44 -5.45
CA ASP A 62 10.91 2.26 -6.01
C ASP A 62 11.10 2.97 -7.36
N GLY A 63 10.46 4.14 -7.51
CA GLY A 63 10.52 4.96 -8.71
C GLY A 63 9.68 4.47 -9.90
N LYS A 64 8.82 3.48 -9.70
CA LYS A 64 7.89 2.95 -10.71
C LYS A 64 6.44 3.10 -10.27
N ASN A 65 5.49 2.75 -11.12
CA ASN A 65 4.11 2.54 -10.70
C ASN A 65 4.00 1.26 -9.88
N ILE A 66 2.94 1.15 -9.07
CA ILE A 66 2.72 0.00 -8.19
C ILE A 66 1.77 -0.98 -8.88
N THR A 67 2.28 -2.13 -9.31
CA THR A 67 1.44 -3.21 -9.84
C THR A 67 0.66 -3.93 -8.73
N ARG A 68 -0.31 -4.76 -9.09
CA ARG A 68 -1.06 -5.60 -8.13
C ARG A 68 -0.14 -6.47 -7.25
N GLU A 69 0.89 -7.06 -7.86
CA GLU A 69 1.86 -7.92 -7.15
C GLU A 69 2.68 -7.12 -6.14
N VAL A 70 3.13 -5.93 -6.53
CA VAL A 70 3.86 -5.03 -5.62
C VAL A 70 2.95 -4.57 -4.48
N PHE A 71 1.69 -4.23 -4.77
CA PHE A 71 0.71 -3.85 -3.75
C PHE A 71 0.46 -4.98 -2.74
N GLU A 72 0.29 -6.22 -3.21
CA GLU A 72 0.14 -7.39 -2.33
C GLU A 72 1.36 -7.59 -1.43
N MET A 73 2.56 -7.47 -1.98
CA MET A 73 3.81 -7.55 -1.21
C MET A 73 3.86 -6.46 -0.12
N LEU A 74 3.57 -5.21 -0.47
CA LEU A 74 3.53 -4.08 0.48
C LEU A 74 2.47 -4.29 1.56
N TRP A 75 1.31 -4.83 1.19
CA TRP A 75 0.22 -5.15 2.12
C TRP A 75 0.64 -6.23 3.12
N ILE A 76 1.31 -7.28 2.66
CA ILE A 76 1.90 -8.29 3.54
C ILE A 76 2.89 -7.64 4.49
N GLU A 77 3.84 -6.85 3.97
CA GLU A 77 4.82 -6.14 4.79
C GLU A 77 4.16 -5.28 5.87
N TYR A 78 3.16 -4.46 5.52
CA TYR A 78 2.46 -3.58 6.47
C TYR A 78 1.83 -4.35 7.65
N PHE A 79 1.14 -5.45 7.38
CA PHE A 79 0.40 -6.19 8.42
C PHE A 79 1.25 -7.22 9.18
N VAL A 80 2.42 -7.58 8.65
CA VAL A 80 3.15 -8.78 9.10
C VAL A 80 4.59 -8.48 9.49
N SER A 81 5.24 -7.51 8.86
CA SER A 81 6.63 -7.18 9.12
C SER A 81 6.82 -6.69 10.55
N ASN A 82 7.94 -7.09 11.16
CA ASN A 82 8.45 -6.47 12.39
C ASN A 82 9.60 -5.50 12.09
N GLU A 83 10.02 -5.41 10.82
CA GLU A 83 11.12 -4.55 10.39
C GLU A 83 10.61 -3.12 10.19
N ARG A 84 11.11 -2.18 11.00
CA ARG A 84 10.72 -0.75 10.92
C ARG A 84 11.00 -0.16 9.54
N ALA A 85 12.02 -0.65 8.86
CA ALA A 85 12.44 -0.18 7.53
C ALA A 85 11.67 -0.83 6.38
N ALA A 86 10.73 -1.76 6.64
CA ALA A 86 9.95 -2.37 5.57
C ALA A 86 9.17 -1.30 4.78
N ARG A 87 9.18 -1.43 3.45
CA ARG A 87 8.55 -0.46 2.55
C ARG A 87 7.05 -0.44 2.77
N GLY A 88 6.44 -1.60 3.01
CA GLY A 88 5.01 -1.72 3.30
C GLY A 88 4.53 -0.83 4.44
N ASN A 89 5.38 -0.46 5.40
CA ASN A 89 5.00 0.46 6.48
C ASN A 89 4.55 1.84 5.97
N TYR A 90 4.91 2.21 4.74
CA TYR A 90 4.54 3.46 4.09
C TYR A 90 3.30 3.32 3.18
N LEU A 91 2.67 2.14 3.11
CA LEU A 91 1.56 1.88 2.20
C LEU A 91 0.37 2.82 2.43
N PHE A 92 0.13 3.22 3.68
CA PHE A 92 -0.98 4.08 4.08
C PHE A 92 -0.53 5.47 4.57
N GLY A 93 0.63 5.95 4.11
CA GLY A 93 1.22 7.24 4.51
C GLY A 93 2.50 7.10 5.33
N ILE A 94 3.03 8.22 5.83
CA ILE A 94 4.25 8.24 6.63
C ILE A 94 3.96 7.64 8.02
N PRO A 95 4.64 6.55 8.43
CA PRO A 95 4.40 5.92 9.71
C PRO A 95 4.94 6.78 10.87
N ASP A 96 4.09 7.05 11.85
CA ASP A 96 4.52 7.61 13.14
C ASP A 96 4.86 6.47 14.10
N PHE A 97 6.14 6.16 14.16
CA PHE A 97 6.67 5.15 15.06
C PHE A 97 7.17 5.85 16.34
N ILE A 98 6.26 6.23 17.22
CA ILE A 98 6.61 6.66 18.58
C ILE A 98 7.18 5.48 19.37
#